data_AF-A0A519H9L2-F1
#
_entry.id   AF-A0A519H9L2-F1
#
_cell.length_a   1.000
_cell.length_b   1.000
_cell.length_c   1.000
_cell.angle_alpha   90.00
_cell.angle_beta   90.00
_cell.angle_gamma   90.00
#
_symmetry.space_group_name_H-M   'P 1'
#
loop_
_entity.id
_entity.type
_entity.pdbx_description
1 polymer ?
#
loop_
_entity_poly.entity_id
_entity_poly.type
_entity_poly.pdbx_seq_one_letter_code
_entity_poly.pdbx_strand_id
1 'polypeptide(L)'
;MTEHTKTDGLPTLDAPVAGAQAARDKPAGKIACNACPVLCQISEGRTGACDRYANQGGALVRLDPVVMLRRALAAGDEPLVAFAPPLDTVDEAGTELAPWAGDLLHADQVFVTGVGSSTTYPDYKPAPFIVGSQQAGVDMVTVVTEGIFSYCSFKVKIDTDRYLGPEQANIRCKGEVVGHVTTAEYGSQMLSIGGVHHLTGGSKKEGRITCEVMQLLGNKQPVEFTIDGGSQLIVQAGRAPIVNGVEEQRMRVGCGSAAVGIFARQ
;
A
#
# COMPACT_ATOMS: atom_id res chain seq x y z
N MET A 1 0.16 14.24 -15.96
CA MET A 1 1.26 13.68 -15.16
C MET A 1 1.83 14.77 -14.29
N THR A 2 1.57 14.73 -12.99
CA THR A 2 2.36 15.51 -12.03
C THR A 2 3.78 14.92 -12.00
N GLU A 3 4.80 15.77 -12.05
CA GLU A 3 6.20 15.33 -12.17
C GLU A 3 6.68 14.41 -11.05
N HIS A 4 5.99 14.41 -9.91
CA HIS A 4 6.30 13.62 -8.71
C HIS A 4 6.25 12.09 -8.90
N THR A 5 5.65 11.59 -9.98
CA THR A 5 5.56 10.14 -10.30
C THR A 5 6.54 9.70 -11.40
N LYS A 6 7.30 10.64 -11.98
CA LYS A 6 8.34 10.36 -12.98
C LYS A 6 9.75 10.33 -12.39
N THR A 7 9.87 10.61 -11.11
CA THR A 7 11.12 10.53 -10.35
C THR A 7 11.03 9.32 -9.42
N ASP A 8 12.11 8.58 -9.28
CA ASP A 8 12.27 7.50 -8.28
C ASP A 8 12.23 7.99 -6.82
N GLY A 9 12.06 9.30 -6.61
CA GLY A 9 12.00 9.91 -5.29
C GLY A 9 13.36 10.00 -4.60
N LEU A 10 14.45 9.65 -5.30
CA LEU A 10 15.81 9.79 -4.80
C LEU A 10 16.30 11.22 -5.05
N PRO A 11 16.93 11.88 -4.06
CA PRO A 11 17.68 13.09 -4.32
C PRO A 11 18.82 12.74 -5.29
N THR A 12 19.02 13.56 -6.32
CA THR A 12 20.27 13.52 -7.09
C THR A 12 21.43 13.77 -6.13
N LEU A 13 22.53 13.03 -6.26
CA LEU A 13 23.65 13.01 -5.30
C LEU A 13 24.21 14.40 -4.91
N ASP A 14 23.96 15.42 -5.74
CA ASP A 14 24.39 16.81 -5.52
C ASP A 14 23.33 17.71 -4.83
N ALA A 15 22.18 17.18 -4.44
CA ALA A 15 21.13 17.95 -3.77
C ALA A 15 21.31 17.89 -2.23
N PRO A 16 21.24 19.04 -1.52
CA PRO A 16 21.30 19.01 -0.07
C PRO A 16 20.14 18.18 0.49
N VAL A 17 20.42 17.40 1.55
CA VAL A 17 19.42 16.66 2.33
C VAL A 17 18.57 17.68 3.10
N ALA A 18 17.68 18.36 2.39
CA ALA A 18 16.79 19.37 2.92
C ALA A 18 15.36 18.89 2.78
N GLY A 19 14.69 18.74 3.93
CA GLY A 19 13.25 18.59 3.99
C GLY A 19 12.55 19.72 3.23
N ALA A 20 11.44 19.37 2.60
CA ALA A 20 10.56 20.24 1.80
C ALA A 20 11.16 20.74 0.46
N GLN A 21 10.89 19.98 -0.61
CA GLN A 21 10.91 20.55 -1.96
C GLN A 21 9.89 21.69 -2.07
N ALA A 22 10.30 22.79 -2.71
CA ALA A 22 9.51 24.00 -2.87
C ALA A 22 8.18 23.74 -3.58
N ALA A 23 7.08 23.92 -2.84
CA ALA A 23 5.71 23.82 -3.34
C ALA A 23 5.32 25.07 -4.14
N ARG A 24 4.80 24.88 -5.37
CA ARG A 24 4.08 25.93 -6.11
C ARG A 24 2.76 26.28 -5.40
N ASP A 25 2.45 27.57 -5.40
CA ASP A 25 1.23 28.25 -4.92
C ASP A 25 0.61 27.68 -3.63
N LYS A 26 1.13 28.15 -2.48
CA LYS A 26 0.51 27.91 -1.17
C LYS A 26 -0.78 28.74 -1.06
N PRO A 27 -1.99 28.14 -1.00
CA PRO A 27 -3.10 28.83 -0.39
C PRO A 27 -2.71 29.19 1.06
N ALA A 28 -2.97 30.43 1.47
CA ALA A 28 -2.51 30.97 2.75
C ALA A 28 -2.83 30.00 3.91
N GLY A 29 -1.79 29.60 4.66
CA GLY A 29 -1.92 28.73 5.83
C GLY A 29 -2.06 27.23 5.55
N LYS A 30 -1.81 26.74 4.33
CA LYS A 30 -1.74 25.30 4.04
C LYS A 30 -0.36 24.86 3.56
N ILE A 31 -0.01 23.63 3.90
CA ILE A 31 1.17 22.93 3.37
C ILE A 31 0.75 21.68 2.59
N ALA A 32 1.52 21.35 1.55
CA ALA A 32 1.42 20.07 0.88
C ALA A 32 2.26 19.04 1.64
N CYS A 33 1.62 18.05 2.27
CA CYS A 33 2.32 16.96 2.91
C CYS A 33 2.93 16.03 1.86
N ASN A 34 4.24 15.99 1.76
CA ASN A 34 4.93 15.08 0.84
C ASN A 34 5.33 13.76 1.50
N ALA A 35 4.85 13.44 2.71
CA ALA A 35 5.22 12.21 3.39
C ALA A 35 4.73 10.93 2.69
N CYS A 36 3.63 11.00 1.94
CA CYS A 36 3.09 9.88 1.19
C CYS A 36 2.47 10.33 -0.15
N PRO A 37 2.13 9.39 -1.06
CA PRO A 37 1.59 9.69 -2.39
C PRO A 37 0.23 10.43 -2.40
N VAL A 38 -0.46 10.50 -1.26
CA VAL A 38 -1.74 11.23 -1.13
C VAL A 38 -1.58 12.74 -1.29
N LEU A 39 -0.39 13.28 -0.96
CA LEU A 39 -0.07 14.70 -1.08
C LEU A 39 -1.11 15.64 -0.43
N CYS A 40 -1.60 15.27 0.75
CA CYS A 40 -2.70 15.99 1.38
C CYS A 40 -2.34 17.46 1.70
N GLN A 41 -3.31 18.35 1.51
CA GLN A 41 -3.17 19.78 1.84
C GLN A 41 -3.61 19.99 3.30
N ILE A 42 -2.65 20.25 4.18
CA ILE A 42 -2.87 20.35 5.62
C ILE A 42 -2.96 21.83 6.02
N SER A 43 -4.11 22.24 6.55
CA SER A 43 -4.28 23.57 7.14
C SER A 43 -3.50 23.71 8.44
N GLU A 44 -3.07 24.93 8.77
CA GLU A 44 -2.43 25.27 10.04
C GLU A 44 -3.21 24.72 11.24
N GLY A 45 -2.49 24.09 12.18
CA GLY A 45 -3.05 23.47 13.39
C GLY A 45 -3.88 22.21 13.16
N ARG A 46 -3.90 21.64 11.94
CA ARG A 46 -4.62 20.41 11.61
C ARG A 46 -3.68 19.25 11.30
N THR A 47 -4.22 18.05 11.45
CA THR A 47 -3.59 16.81 10.98
C THR A 47 -3.92 16.56 9.50
N GLY A 48 -3.01 15.88 8.82
CA GLY A 48 -3.24 15.33 7.49
C GLY A 48 -4.13 14.11 7.53
N ALA A 49 -4.54 13.61 6.37
CA ALA A 49 -5.52 12.53 6.25
C ALA A 49 -5.13 11.19 6.92
N CYS A 50 -3.85 11.01 7.25
CA CYS A 50 -3.38 9.82 7.97
C CYS A 50 -3.24 10.04 9.48
N ASP A 51 -3.48 11.26 9.99
CA ASP A 51 -3.26 11.69 11.38
C ASP A 51 -1.83 11.61 11.91
N ARG A 52 -0.86 11.16 11.10
CA ARG A 52 0.57 11.04 11.49
C ARG A 52 1.40 12.30 11.28
N TYR A 53 0.88 13.26 10.52
CA TYR A 53 1.54 14.52 10.20
C TYR A 53 0.60 15.69 10.42
N ALA A 54 1.14 16.82 10.87
CA ALA A 54 0.40 18.06 11.08
C ALA A 54 1.13 19.24 10.45
N ASN A 55 0.37 20.31 10.18
CA ASN A 55 0.95 21.61 9.89
C ASN A 55 1.08 22.40 11.19
N GLN A 56 2.31 22.63 11.65
CA GLN A 56 2.61 23.48 12.80
C GLN A 56 3.55 24.60 12.37
N GLY A 57 3.09 25.84 12.43
CA GLY A 57 3.84 27.03 12.02
C GLY A 57 4.21 27.03 10.54
N GLY A 58 3.40 26.42 9.66
CA GLY A 58 3.75 26.24 8.25
C GLY A 58 4.80 25.15 7.99
N ALA A 59 5.16 24.35 8.99
CA ALA A 59 6.07 23.23 8.88
C ALA A 59 5.32 21.89 8.97
N LEU A 60 5.74 20.92 8.15
CA LEU A 60 5.24 19.55 8.24
C LEU A 60 5.90 18.86 9.43
N VAL A 61 5.14 18.68 10.52
CA VAL A 61 5.61 18.04 11.75
C VAL A 61 4.99 16.65 11.86
N ARG A 62 5.80 15.67 12.24
CA ARG A 62 5.35 14.30 12.49
C ARG A 62 4.81 14.18 13.92
N LEU A 63 3.71 13.45 14.08
CA LEU A 63 3.05 13.26 15.37
C LEU A 63 3.40 11.94 16.06
N ASP A 64 3.71 10.88 15.30
CA ASP A 64 4.04 9.57 15.87
C ASP A 64 5.57 9.33 15.95
N PRO A 65 6.09 8.81 17.08
CA PRO A 65 7.48 8.37 17.16
C PRO A 65 7.70 7.05 16.36
N VAL A 66 8.95 6.80 15.95
CA VAL A 66 9.36 5.49 15.41
C VAL A 66 9.36 4.49 16.57
N VAL A 67 8.70 3.35 16.41
CA VAL A 67 8.61 2.31 17.45
C VAL A 67 9.56 1.16 17.13
N MET A 68 10.59 1.00 17.96
CA MET A 68 11.48 -0.17 17.94
C MET A 68 10.98 -1.19 18.95
N LEU A 69 10.71 -2.42 18.51
CA LEU A 69 10.29 -3.51 19.39
C LEU A 69 11.48 -4.44 19.64
N ARG A 70 11.82 -4.64 20.91
CA ARG A 70 12.81 -5.65 21.31
C ARG A 70 12.19 -7.03 21.17
N ARG A 71 12.96 -8.01 20.68
CA ARG A 71 12.49 -9.40 20.57
C ARG A 71 12.46 -10.06 21.95
N ALA A 72 11.37 -9.90 22.69
CA ALA A 72 11.14 -10.60 23.96
C ALA A 72 9.98 -11.59 23.79
N LEU A 73 10.26 -12.78 23.28
CA LEU A 73 9.29 -13.89 23.26
C LEU A 73 10.00 -15.21 23.50
N ALA A 74 10.18 -15.56 24.77
CA ALA A 74 10.34 -16.96 25.20
C ALA A 74 9.82 -17.25 26.63
N ALA A 75 9.52 -16.25 27.46
CA ALA A 75 8.88 -16.48 28.76
C ALA A 75 7.76 -15.45 28.95
N GLY A 76 6.52 -15.94 28.91
CA GLY A 76 5.31 -15.13 28.84
C GLY A 76 4.84 -14.56 30.17
N ASP A 77 5.64 -13.71 30.81
CA ASP A 77 5.17 -12.81 31.86
C ASP A 77 5.90 -11.46 31.71
N GLU A 78 5.19 -10.42 31.29
CA GLU A 78 5.76 -9.08 31.18
C GLU A 78 6.09 -8.51 32.58
N PRO A 79 7.34 -8.05 32.76
CA PRO A 79 7.53 -6.64 33.05
C PRO A 79 8.71 -6.03 32.27
N LEU A 80 8.52 -4.82 31.76
CA LEU A 80 9.57 -3.99 31.16
C LEU A 80 10.54 -3.51 32.24
N VAL A 81 11.86 -3.58 32.00
CA VAL A 81 12.90 -3.13 32.96
C VAL A 81 13.94 -2.22 32.29
N ALA A 82 14.42 -1.28 33.11
CA ALA A 82 15.02 0.03 32.82
C ALA A 82 16.29 0.06 31.95
N PHE A 83 16.53 1.26 31.42
CA PHE A 83 17.60 1.70 30.51
C PHE A 83 19.06 1.42 30.96
N ALA A 84 19.26 0.82 32.14
CA ALA A 84 20.52 0.22 32.56
C ALA A 84 20.25 -0.83 33.66
N PRO A 85 20.86 -2.03 33.63
CA PRO A 85 20.81 -2.95 34.76
C PRO A 85 21.64 -2.37 35.93
N PRO A 86 21.16 -2.45 37.19
CA PRO A 86 22.05 -2.26 38.34
C PRO A 86 23.19 -3.27 38.25
N LEU A 87 24.41 -2.81 38.49
CA LEU A 87 25.67 -3.55 38.28
C LEU A 87 25.75 -4.92 38.97
N ASP A 88 24.88 -5.21 39.93
CA ASP A 88 24.93 -6.40 40.78
C ASP A 88 23.57 -7.11 40.87
N THR A 89 23.10 -7.73 39.78
CA THR A 89 21.88 -8.57 39.85
C THR A 89 22.12 -9.98 39.32
N VAL A 90 21.85 -10.93 40.22
CA VAL A 90 21.62 -12.35 39.96
C VAL A 90 20.13 -12.54 39.65
N ASP A 91 19.80 -13.42 38.71
CA ASP A 91 18.41 -13.79 38.45
C ASP A 91 17.80 -14.64 39.60
N GLU A 92 16.49 -14.90 39.58
CA GLU A 92 15.82 -15.71 40.62
C GLU A 92 16.30 -17.18 40.67
N ALA A 93 17.09 -17.62 39.69
CA ALA A 93 17.75 -18.92 39.66
C ALA A 93 19.21 -18.88 40.19
N GLY A 94 19.70 -17.71 40.64
CA GLY A 94 21.04 -17.52 41.17
C GLY A 94 22.14 -17.45 40.10
N THR A 95 21.77 -17.21 38.85
CA THR A 95 22.71 -17.10 37.73
C THR A 95 23.19 -15.66 37.57
N GLU A 96 24.50 -15.45 37.51
CA GLU A 96 25.08 -14.14 37.17
C GLU A 96 24.68 -13.77 35.75
N LEU A 97 24.03 -12.61 35.59
CA LEU A 97 23.74 -12.05 34.27
C LEU A 97 25.07 -11.74 33.57
N ALA A 98 25.21 -12.22 32.33
CA ALA A 98 26.43 -12.03 31.56
C ALA A 98 26.81 -10.53 31.49
N PRO A 99 28.11 -10.18 31.70
CA PRO A 99 28.54 -8.79 31.72
C PRO A 99 28.19 -8.11 30.40
N TRP A 100 27.70 -6.88 30.49
CA TRP A 100 27.32 -6.08 29.33
C TRP A 100 28.49 -5.97 28.35
N ALA A 101 28.31 -6.51 27.14
CA ALA A 101 29.35 -6.65 26.13
C ALA A 101 29.80 -5.33 25.48
N GLY A 102 29.37 -4.17 26.01
CA GLY A 102 29.70 -2.85 25.50
C GLY A 102 28.92 -2.43 24.24
N ASP A 103 27.98 -3.26 23.77
CA ASP A 103 27.06 -2.88 22.71
C ASP A 103 25.86 -2.15 23.29
N LEU A 104 25.80 -0.83 23.06
CA LEU A 104 24.70 0.04 23.48
C LEU A 104 23.36 -0.32 22.83
N LEU A 105 23.38 -1.00 21.67
CA LEU A 105 22.18 -1.27 20.87
C LEU A 105 21.71 -2.71 20.96
N HIS A 106 22.50 -3.64 21.51
CA HIS A 106 22.20 -5.08 21.49
C HIS A 106 21.71 -5.52 20.10
N ALA A 107 22.51 -5.26 19.07
CA ALA A 107 22.10 -5.36 17.67
C ALA A 107 21.66 -6.79 17.26
N ASP A 108 22.09 -7.81 18.00
CA ASP A 108 21.70 -9.21 17.89
C ASP A 108 20.30 -9.52 18.47
N GLN A 109 19.71 -8.59 19.24
CA GLN A 109 18.46 -8.76 19.99
C GLN A 109 17.36 -7.74 19.63
N VAL A 110 17.66 -6.75 18.78
CA VAL A 110 16.70 -5.71 18.34
C VAL A 110 16.03 -6.12 17.04
N PHE A 111 14.69 -6.14 17.04
CA PHE A 111 13.89 -6.34 15.83
C PHE A 111 13.32 -5.00 15.36
N VAL A 112 13.83 -4.48 14.25
CA VAL A 112 13.36 -3.20 13.70
C VAL A 112 12.02 -3.42 13.01
N THR A 113 10.98 -2.70 13.46
CA THR A 113 9.64 -2.80 12.86
C THR A 113 9.37 -1.68 11.86
N GLY A 114 8.48 -1.97 10.90
CA GLY A 114 7.94 -1.01 9.93
C GLY A 114 7.06 0.08 10.54
N VAL A 115 6.63 -0.08 11.79
CA VAL A 115 5.64 0.80 12.41
C VAL A 115 6.28 2.17 12.66
N GLY A 116 5.66 3.18 12.08
CA GLY A 116 6.19 4.53 12.13
C GLY A 116 7.38 4.74 11.19
N SER A 117 7.59 3.91 10.16
CA SER A 117 8.63 4.20 9.18
C SER A 117 8.23 5.25 8.14
N SER A 118 7.05 5.89 8.24
CA SER A 118 6.60 7.04 7.43
C SER A 118 6.28 6.81 5.95
N THR A 119 6.83 5.80 5.29
CA THR A 119 6.40 5.42 3.93
C THR A 119 5.09 4.66 4.01
N THR A 120 4.07 4.96 3.20
CA THR A 120 2.81 4.19 3.18
C THR A 120 2.75 3.27 1.99
N TYR A 121 2.65 1.96 2.19
CA TYR A 121 2.38 1.07 1.06
C TYR A 121 0.98 1.33 0.45
N PRO A 122 0.85 1.38 -0.89
CA PRO A 122 1.92 1.42 -1.90
C PRO A 122 2.59 2.82 -1.95
N ASP A 123 3.88 2.87 -1.61
CA ASP A 123 4.69 4.10 -1.69
C ASP A 123 5.66 3.97 -2.87
N TYR A 124 5.88 5.06 -3.59
CA TYR A 124 6.94 5.13 -4.60
C TYR A 124 8.27 5.59 -4.00
N LYS A 125 8.27 6.01 -2.72
CA LYS A 125 9.48 6.41 -2.00
C LYS A 125 10.25 5.19 -1.49
N PRO A 126 11.59 5.16 -1.63
CA PRO A 126 12.43 4.15 -1.00
C PRO A 126 12.18 4.06 0.51
N ALA A 127 12.41 2.88 1.08
CA ALA A 127 12.33 2.68 2.52
C ALA A 127 13.30 3.64 3.24
N PRO A 128 12.86 4.38 4.27
CA PRO A 128 13.68 5.40 4.90
C PRO A 128 14.68 4.81 5.90
N PHE A 129 14.48 3.54 6.30
CA PHE A 129 15.43 2.83 7.13
C PHE A 129 15.82 1.52 6.45
N ILE A 130 17.11 1.41 6.17
CA ILE A 130 17.78 0.20 5.74
C ILE A 130 18.76 -0.13 6.85
N VAL A 131 18.52 -1.22 7.57
CA VAL A 131 19.31 -1.61 8.73
C VAL A 131 20.08 -2.88 8.39
N GLY A 132 21.40 -2.79 8.41
CA GLY A 132 22.29 -3.94 8.32
C GLY A 132 22.57 -4.54 9.69
N SER A 133 22.60 -5.85 9.77
CA SER A 133 22.98 -6.62 10.96
C SER A 133 23.64 -7.93 10.53
N GLN A 134 24.30 -8.63 11.44
CA GLN A 134 24.75 -10.00 11.21
C GLN A 134 24.01 -10.94 12.16
N GLN A 135 23.42 -12.01 11.62
CA GLN A 135 22.76 -13.05 12.39
C GLN A 135 23.39 -14.41 12.07
N ALA A 136 23.99 -15.04 13.08
CA ALA A 136 24.68 -16.34 12.95
C ALA A 136 25.72 -16.39 11.80
N GLY A 137 26.47 -15.29 11.60
CA GLY A 137 27.47 -15.18 10.55
C GLY A 137 26.93 -14.89 9.14
N VAL A 138 25.63 -14.60 9.01
CA VAL A 138 24.99 -14.18 7.76
C VAL A 138 24.63 -12.70 7.83
N ASP A 139 24.96 -11.94 6.79
CA ASP A 139 24.52 -10.55 6.65
C ASP A 139 23.00 -10.50 6.46
N MET A 140 22.32 -9.81 7.37
CA MET A 140 20.88 -9.57 7.36
C MET A 140 20.61 -8.08 7.10
N VAL A 141 19.89 -7.79 6.01
CA VAL A 141 19.45 -6.43 5.67
C VAL A 141 17.95 -6.32 5.87
N THR A 142 17.52 -5.48 6.80
CA THR A 142 16.11 -5.17 7.05
C THR A 142 15.74 -3.87 6.35
N VAL A 143 14.82 -3.95 5.39
CA VAL A 143 14.28 -2.80 4.65
C VAL A 143 12.91 -2.46 5.22
N VAL A 144 12.78 -1.29 5.84
CA VAL A 144 11.67 -0.98 6.74
C VAL A 144 10.69 -0.02 6.07
N THR A 145 9.54 -0.52 5.65
CA THR A 145 8.42 0.29 5.15
C THR A 145 7.17 0.12 6.02
N GLU A 146 6.42 1.19 6.23
CA GLU A 146 5.14 1.14 6.93
C GLU A 146 4.05 0.74 5.94
N GLY A 147 3.85 -0.57 5.81
CA GLY A 147 2.76 -1.11 5.01
C GLY A 147 1.42 -0.87 5.69
N ILE A 148 0.68 0.16 5.27
CA ILE A 148 -0.78 0.07 5.38
C ILE A 148 -1.16 -1.05 4.41
N PHE A 149 -1.89 -2.07 4.86
CA PHE A 149 -2.51 -3.07 4.00
C PHE A 149 -3.55 -2.38 3.10
N SER A 150 -3.06 -1.64 2.11
CA SER A 150 -3.85 -0.92 1.14
C SER A 150 -3.61 -1.63 -0.18
N TYR A 151 -4.39 -2.68 -0.43
CA TYR A 151 -4.63 -3.07 -1.81
C TYR A 151 -5.39 -1.89 -2.43
N CYS A 152 -4.65 -0.96 -3.04
CA CYS A 152 -5.22 0.19 -3.73
C CYS A 152 -6.01 -0.21 -4.98
N SER A 153 -6.13 -1.50 -5.29
CA SER A 153 -6.83 -2.00 -6.45
C SER A 153 -7.62 -3.28 -6.17
N PHE A 154 -8.61 -3.53 -7.01
CA PHE A 154 -9.33 -4.79 -7.12
C PHE A 154 -9.03 -5.45 -8.46
N LYS A 155 -8.83 -6.77 -8.45
CA LYS A 155 -8.84 -7.60 -9.65
C LYS A 155 -10.22 -8.25 -9.77
N VAL A 156 -10.98 -7.88 -10.79
CA VAL A 156 -12.30 -8.46 -11.06
C VAL A 156 -12.18 -9.42 -12.24
N LYS A 157 -12.28 -10.72 -11.97
CA LYS A 157 -12.32 -11.77 -12.99
C LYS A 157 -13.76 -11.96 -13.45
N ILE A 158 -14.02 -11.80 -14.75
CA ILE A 158 -15.35 -11.97 -15.33
C ILE A 158 -15.30 -13.19 -16.24
N ASP A 159 -15.98 -14.24 -15.81
CA ASP A 159 -16.12 -15.50 -16.54
C ASP A 159 -17.38 -15.42 -17.42
N THR A 160 -17.21 -15.02 -18.68
CA THR A 160 -18.29 -14.88 -19.67
C THR A 160 -17.81 -15.34 -21.05
N ASP A 161 -18.73 -15.80 -21.90
CA ASP A 161 -18.47 -16.07 -23.32
C ASP A 161 -18.42 -14.78 -24.17
N ARG A 162 -18.76 -13.63 -23.59
CA ARG A 162 -18.79 -12.34 -24.28
C ARG A 162 -17.42 -11.70 -24.27
N TYR A 163 -17.09 -11.08 -25.40
CA TYR A 163 -15.96 -10.18 -25.47
C TYR A 163 -16.27 -8.88 -24.72
N LEU A 164 -15.44 -8.56 -23.73
CA LEU A 164 -15.55 -7.37 -22.89
C LEU A 164 -14.77 -6.18 -23.47
N GLY A 165 -13.66 -6.41 -24.15
CA GLY A 165 -12.85 -5.34 -24.74
C GLY A 165 -11.39 -5.71 -24.90
N PRO A 166 -10.58 -4.87 -25.58
CA PRO A 166 -9.18 -5.19 -25.83
C PRO A 166 -8.35 -5.15 -24.55
N GLU A 167 -7.26 -5.92 -24.51
CA GLU A 167 -6.27 -5.82 -23.42
C GLU A 167 -5.72 -4.38 -23.34
N GLN A 168 -5.46 -3.91 -22.12
CA GLN A 168 -5.07 -2.53 -21.79
C GLN A 168 -6.13 -1.46 -22.06
N ALA A 169 -7.33 -1.82 -22.54
CA ALA A 169 -8.40 -0.84 -22.72
C ALA A 169 -8.77 -0.18 -21.39
N ASN A 170 -8.97 1.14 -21.41
CA ASN A 170 -9.42 1.88 -20.24
C ASN A 170 -10.82 1.43 -19.82
N ILE A 171 -11.00 1.30 -18.51
CA ILE A 171 -12.30 1.08 -17.89
C ILE A 171 -12.74 2.41 -17.29
N ARG A 172 -13.95 2.86 -17.64
CA ARG A 172 -14.48 4.14 -17.20
C ARG A 172 -15.67 3.98 -16.27
N CYS A 173 -15.75 4.87 -15.28
CA CYS A 173 -16.94 5.08 -14.46
C CYS A 173 -17.21 6.58 -14.36
N LYS A 174 -18.46 7.01 -14.61
CA LYS A 174 -18.84 8.45 -14.59
C LYS A 174 -17.90 9.35 -15.42
N GLY A 175 -17.40 8.80 -16.54
CA GLY A 175 -16.49 9.45 -17.48
C GLY A 175 -14.99 9.39 -17.12
N GLU A 176 -14.63 9.04 -15.87
CA GLU A 176 -13.23 8.94 -15.44
C GLU A 176 -12.67 7.54 -15.70
N VAL A 177 -11.38 7.47 -16.06
CA VAL A 177 -10.67 6.19 -16.15
C VAL A 177 -10.37 5.72 -14.74
N VAL A 178 -10.86 4.54 -14.37
CA VAL A 178 -10.71 3.97 -13.02
C VAL A 178 -9.92 2.67 -13.00
N GLY A 179 -9.43 2.23 -14.16
CA GLY A 179 -8.75 0.96 -14.32
C GLY A 179 -8.53 0.60 -15.79
N HIS A 180 -8.11 -0.64 -16.02
CA HIS A 180 -7.91 -1.18 -17.36
C HIS A 180 -8.27 -2.67 -17.44
N VAL A 181 -8.60 -3.13 -18.64
CA VAL A 181 -8.68 -4.56 -18.95
C VAL A 181 -7.27 -5.13 -18.88
N THR A 182 -7.04 -6.07 -17.96
CA THR A 182 -5.73 -6.71 -17.80
C THR A 182 -5.69 -8.02 -18.59
N THR A 183 -4.52 -8.66 -18.63
CA THR A 183 -4.27 -9.88 -19.40
C THR A 183 -5.34 -10.93 -19.08
N ALA A 184 -5.93 -11.49 -20.14
CA ALA A 184 -6.91 -12.55 -20.01
C ALA A 184 -6.22 -13.84 -19.55
N GLU A 185 -6.79 -14.54 -18.57
CA GLU A 185 -6.26 -15.82 -18.11
C GLU A 185 -7.37 -16.86 -18.23
N TYR A 186 -7.03 -18.03 -18.79
CA TYR A 186 -7.94 -19.18 -18.89
C TYR A 186 -9.27 -18.87 -19.62
N GLY A 187 -9.24 -17.96 -20.59
CA GLY A 187 -10.41 -17.54 -21.38
C GLY A 187 -11.27 -16.46 -20.72
N SER A 188 -10.92 -16.04 -19.50
CA SER A 188 -11.63 -15.01 -18.76
C SER A 188 -10.96 -13.66 -18.93
N GLN A 189 -11.75 -12.64 -19.22
CA GLN A 189 -11.27 -11.26 -19.22
C GLN A 189 -11.31 -10.69 -17.81
N MET A 190 -10.24 -10.00 -17.43
CA MET A 190 -10.05 -9.48 -16.09
C MET A 190 -9.92 -7.97 -16.12
N LEU A 191 -10.40 -7.34 -15.06
CA LEU A 191 -10.32 -5.90 -14.87
C LEU A 191 -9.41 -5.61 -13.69
N SER A 192 -8.44 -4.72 -13.87
CA SER A 192 -7.71 -4.10 -12.77
C SER A 192 -8.34 -2.73 -12.50
N ILE A 193 -8.99 -2.59 -11.35
CA ILE A 193 -9.71 -1.38 -10.94
C ILE A 193 -8.96 -0.72 -9.79
N GLY A 194 -8.73 0.58 -9.84
CA GLY A 194 -7.95 1.33 -8.87
C GLY A 194 -6.45 1.26 -9.13
N GLY A 195 -5.67 1.47 -8.08
CA GLY A 195 -4.23 1.60 -8.10
C GLY A 195 -3.80 3.05 -7.86
N VAL A 196 -2.55 3.24 -7.45
CA VAL A 196 -1.98 4.56 -7.11
C VAL A 196 -2.16 5.55 -8.27
N HIS A 197 -1.97 5.09 -9.50
CA HIS A 197 -2.14 5.92 -10.68
C HIS A 197 -3.53 6.58 -10.72
N HIS A 198 -4.60 5.80 -10.57
CA HIS A 198 -5.96 6.31 -10.63
C HIS A 198 -6.40 7.04 -9.36
N LEU A 199 -5.84 6.69 -8.20
CA LEU A 199 -6.16 7.33 -6.92
C LEU A 199 -5.46 8.69 -6.74
N THR A 200 -4.21 8.83 -7.18
CA THR A 200 -3.38 10.00 -6.88
C THR A 200 -2.60 10.57 -8.08
N GLY A 201 -2.38 9.78 -9.13
CA GLY A 201 -1.61 10.22 -10.31
C GLY A 201 -2.41 11.05 -11.34
N GLY A 202 -3.74 10.91 -11.30
CA GLY A 202 -4.68 11.54 -12.22
C GLY A 202 -5.22 12.90 -11.77
N SER A 203 -6.43 13.21 -12.23
CA SER A 203 -7.15 14.41 -11.76
C SER A 203 -7.75 14.19 -10.36
N LYS A 204 -8.07 15.27 -9.63
CA LYS A 204 -8.82 15.17 -8.36
C LYS A 204 -10.16 14.45 -8.54
N LYS A 205 -10.79 14.61 -9.69
CA LYS A 205 -12.06 13.96 -10.02
C LYS A 205 -11.84 12.46 -10.22
N GLU A 206 -10.83 12.07 -10.98
CA GLU A 206 -10.43 10.67 -11.20
C GLU A 206 -10.17 9.94 -9.87
N GLY A 207 -9.36 10.53 -8.99
CA GLY A 207 -9.06 9.94 -7.68
C GLY A 207 -10.30 9.77 -6.80
N ARG A 208 -11.19 10.77 -6.78
CA ARG A 208 -12.45 10.70 -6.03
C ARG A 208 -13.38 9.61 -6.58
N ILE A 209 -13.57 9.54 -7.89
CA ILE A 209 -14.44 8.54 -8.53
C ILE A 209 -13.87 7.13 -8.35
N THR A 210 -12.55 6.96 -8.49
CA THR A 210 -11.87 5.68 -8.26
C THR A 210 -12.08 5.18 -6.82
N CYS A 211 -11.90 6.07 -5.83
CA CYS A 211 -12.15 5.75 -4.43
C CYS A 211 -13.63 5.38 -4.18
N GLU A 212 -14.56 6.13 -4.77
CA GLU A 212 -16.00 5.86 -4.70
C GLU A 212 -16.35 4.48 -5.28
N VAL A 213 -15.81 4.15 -6.46
CA VAL A 213 -15.98 2.82 -7.10
C VAL A 213 -15.49 1.71 -6.18
N MET A 214 -14.28 1.84 -5.63
CA MET A 214 -13.72 0.84 -4.73
C MET A 214 -14.55 0.69 -3.45
N GLN A 215 -15.01 1.80 -2.88
CA GLN A 215 -15.88 1.77 -1.71
C GLN A 215 -17.21 1.06 -2.00
N LEU A 216 -17.83 1.33 -3.16
CA LEU A 216 -19.09 0.69 -3.56
C LEU A 216 -18.92 -0.82 -3.74
N LEU A 217 -17.89 -1.25 -4.48
CA LEU A 217 -17.60 -2.67 -4.70
C LEU A 217 -17.27 -3.39 -3.39
N GLY A 218 -16.47 -2.77 -2.51
CA GLY A 218 -16.17 -3.29 -1.17
C GLY A 218 -17.41 -3.45 -0.30
N ASN A 219 -18.39 -2.56 -0.45
CA ASN A 219 -19.70 -2.65 0.20
C ASN A 219 -20.74 -3.48 -0.57
N LYS A 220 -20.29 -4.28 -1.53
CA LYS A 220 -21.13 -5.16 -2.36
C LYS A 220 -22.26 -4.42 -3.09
N GLN A 221 -22.05 -3.15 -3.42
CA GLN A 221 -22.96 -2.35 -4.24
C GLN A 221 -22.62 -2.52 -5.72
N PRO A 222 -23.62 -2.42 -6.62
CA PRO A 222 -23.37 -2.48 -8.06
C PRO A 222 -22.63 -1.24 -8.56
N VAL A 223 -21.70 -1.45 -9.48
CA VAL A 223 -21.01 -0.37 -10.19
C VAL A 223 -21.08 -0.61 -11.69
N GLU A 224 -21.41 0.46 -12.42
CA GLU A 224 -21.44 0.48 -13.88
C GLU A 224 -20.08 0.92 -14.45
N PHE A 225 -19.62 0.20 -15.46
CA PHE A 225 -18.40 0.47 -16.19
C PHE A 225 -18.65 0.51 -17.70
N THR A 226 -17.89 1.36 -18.38
CA THR A 226 -17.74 1.33 -19.85
C THR A 226 -16.30 1.01 -20.20
N ILE A 227 -16.06 0.02 -21.04
CA ILE A 227 -14.73 -0.29 -21.56
C ILE A 227 -14.54 0.47 -22.88
N ASP A 228 -13.43 1.20 -23.01
CA ASP A 228 -13.09 1.91 -24.25
C ASP A 228 -12.93 0.88 -25.41
N GLY A 229 -13.74 1.01 -26.45
CA GLY A 229 -13.77 0.06 -27.57
C GLY A 229 -14.32 -1.33 -27.20
N GLY A 230 -15.02 -1.45 -26.07
CA GLY A 230 -15.53 -2.71 -25.54
C GLY A 230 -17.00 -2.62 -25.09
N SER A 231 -17.32 -3.43 -24.09
CA SER A 231 -18.67 -3.61 -23.55
C SER A 231 -18.97 -2.66 -22.38
N GLN A 232 -20.27 -2.46 -22.14
CA GLN A 232 -20.78 -1.89 -20.90
C GLN A 232 -21.02 -3.01 -19.89
N LEU A 233 -20.69 -2.76 -18.64
CA LEU A 233 -20.70 -3.76 -17.57
C LEU A 233 -21.38 -3.22 -16.33
N ILE A 234 -22.17 -4.04 -15.65
CA ILE A 234 -22.53 -3.83 -14.25
C ILE A 234 -21.94 -4.99 -13.46
N VAL A 235 -21.12 -4.69 -12.47
CA VAL A 235 -20.51 -5.69 -11.61
C VAL A 235 -20.87 -5.43 -10.15
N GLN A 236 -21.08 -6.51 -9.41
CA GLN A 236 -21.42 -6.47 -7.99
C GLN A 236 -20.92 -7.75 -7.33
N ALA A 237 -20.26 -7.64 -6.18
CA ALA A 237 -19.82 -8.80 -5.43
C ALA A 237 -21.02 -9.68 -5.02
N GLY A 238 -20.98 -10.96 -5.39
CA GLY A 238 -22.03 -11.93 -5.07
C GLY A 238 -23.25 -11.93 -6.01
N ARG A 239 -23.22 -11.17 -7.11
CA ARG A 239 -24.22 -11.21 -8.18
C ARG A 239 -23.57 -11.52 -9.52
N ALA A 240 -24.35 -12.06 -10.44
CA ALA A 240 -23.90 -12.24 -11.82
C ALA A 240 -23.61 -10.88 -12.47
N PRO A 241 -22.55 -10.77 -13.29
CA PRO A 241 -22.29 -9.54 -14.04
C PRO A 241 -23.35 -9.35 -15.13
N ILE A 242 -23.66 -8.10 -15.44
CA ILE A 242 -24.52 -7.73 -16.57
C ILE A 242 -23.61 -7.14 -17.66
N VAL A 243 -23.62 -7.72 -18.85
CA VAL A 243 -22.79 -7.30 -19.99
C VAL A 243 -23.72 -6.83 -21.11
N ASN A 244 -23.58 -5.55 -21.51
CA ASN A 244 -24.44 -4.90 -22.53
C ASN A 244 -25.94 -5.11 -22.25
N GLY A 245 -26.34 -4.98 -20.98
CA GLY A 245 -27.72 -5.15 -20.52
C GLY A 245 -28.19 -6.60 -20.35
N VAL A 246 -27.35 -7.60 -20.63
CA VAL A 246 -27.70 -9.02 -20.46
C VAL A 246 -26.99 -9.59 -19.24
N GLU A 247 -27.77 -10.10 -18.29
CA GLU A 247 -27.24 -10.78 -17.10
C GLU A 247 -26.63 -12.15 -17.48
N GLU A 248 -25.39 -12.38 -17.07
CA GLU A 248 -24.70 -13.64 -17.29
C GLU A 248 -25.29 -14.77 -16.44
N GLN A 249 -25.68 -15.87 -17.09
CA GLN A 249 -26.35 -16.99 -16.41
C GLN A 249 -25.41 -18.15 -16.09
N ARG A 250 -24.27 -18.24 -16.78
CA ARG A 250 -23.32 -19.35 -16.68
C ARG A 250 -21.90 -18.82 -16.75
N MET A 251 -21.07 -19.26 -15.82
CA MET A 251 -19.63 -19.03 -15.87
C MET A 251 -18.96 -20.13 -16.67
N ARG A 252 -17.99 -19.78 -17.53
CA ARG A 252 -17.00 -20.74 -18.03
C ARG A 252 -15.76 -20.67 -17.17
N VAL A 253 -15.45 -21.79 -16.51
CA VAL A 253 -14.20 -22.00 -15.79
C VAL A 253 -13.56 -23.26 -16.35
N GLY A 254 -12.39 -23.11 -16.99
CA GLY A 254 -11.57 -24.25 -17.39
C GLY A 254 -10.68 -23.94 -18.60
N CYS A 255 -9.43 -24.37 -18.52
CA CYS A 255 -8.61 -24.50 -19.74
C CYS A 255 -9.18 -25.60 -20.64
N GLY A 256 -9.00 -25.47 -21.96
CA GLY A 256 -9.39 -26.53 -22.90
C GLY A 256 -8.77 -27.88 -22.55
N SER A 257 -7.57 -27.91 -21.96
CA SER A 257 -6.94 -29.13 -21.44
C SER A 257 -7.68 -29.74 -20.25
N ALA A 258 -8.21 -28.94 -19.33
CA ALA A 258 -9.07 -29.44 -18.25
C ALA A 258 -10.40 -29.97 -18.80
N ALA A 259 -11.00 -29.30 -19.78
CA ALA A 259 -12.25 -29.78 -20.38
C ALA A 259 -12.05 -31.12 -21.10
N VAL A 260 -10.95 -31.28 -21.83
CA VAL A 260 -10.58 -32.55 -22.47
C VAL A 260 -10.29 -33.63 -21.42
N GLY A 261 -9.47 -33.33 -20.40
CA GLY A 261 -9.11 -34.32 -19.37
C GLY A 261 -10.26 -34.74 -18.45
N ILE A 262 -11.25 -33.86 -18.22
CA ILE A 262 -12.37 -34.12 -17.30
C ILE A 262 -13.59 -34.67 -18.05
N PHE A 263 -13.88 -34.19 -19.26
CA PHE A 263 -15.17 -34.44 -19.93
C PHE A 263 -15.05 -35.20 -21.25
N ALA A 264 -13.90 -35.22 -21.91
CA ALA A 264 -13.74 -36.05 -23.10
C ALA A 264 -13.41 -37.48 -22.65
N ARG A 265 -14.32 -38.43 -22.90
CA ARG A 265 -13.96 -39.86 -22.86
C ARG A 265 -12.94 -40.09 -23.98
N GLN A 266 -11.69 -40.36 -23.60
CA GLN A 266 -10.67 -40.88 -24.51
C GLN A 266 -11.01 -42.32 -24.92
#